data_AF-A0A7K2MFP6-F1
#
_entry.id   AF-A0A7K2MFP6-F1
#
_cell.length_a   1.000
_cell.length_b   1.000
_cell.length_c   1.000
_cell.angle_alpha   90.00
_cell.angle_beta   90.00
_cell.angle_gamma   90.00
#
_symmetry.space_group_name_H-M   'P 1'
#
loop_
_entity.id
_entity.type
_entity.pdbx_description
1 polymer ?
#
loop_
_entity_poly.entity_id
_entity_poly.type
_entity_poly.pdbx_seq_one_letter_code
_entity_poly.pdbx_strand_id
1 'polypeptide(L)'
;MEINDLTPAESRLWRAFASGTDVDFRGTGSGPTAADSDDPAGGRTWGSERTVRASVLRSLLLDGPREEGRVAALTLAGARVTGQLDLQHATVDHPVRLRHCHFDEAPRFYGARLRELNLSESVLPGLISHAVRVEGVLRLTRARFDGMVRLAGAEITGSLYLEGTRIEAPDTEGPVLQLNQAVLGADLWAPGLSTRGTVRLTGASVTGTVNL
;
A
#
# COMPACT_ATOMS: atom_id res chain seq x y z
N MET A 1 -8.77 17.30 -12.44
CA MET A 1 -8.32 18.01 -11.23
C MET A 1 -6.93 18.51 -11.54
N GLU A 2 -6.76 19.81 -11.78
CA GLU A 2 -5.41 20.36 -11.93
C GLU A 2 -4.69 20.21 -10.59
N ILE A 3 -3.57 19.50 -10.59
CA ILE A 3 -2.66 19.52 -9.44
C ILE A 3 -1.79 20.76 -9.62
N ASN A 4 -2.29 21.88 -9.14
CA ASN A 4 -1.49 23.09 -9.02
C ASN A 4 -0.73 23.03 -7.68
N ASP A 5 0.50 23.53 -7.67
CA ASP A 5 1.42 23.62 -6.52
C ASP A 5 1.88 22.26 -5.94
N LEU A 6 2.68 21.52 -6.72
CA LEU A 6 3.42 20.36 -6.21
C LEU A 6 4.52 20.81 -5.23
N THR A 7 4.62 20.16 -4.08
CA THR A 7 5.78 20.32 -3.18
C THR A 7 7.07 19.81 -3.84
N PRO A 8 8.27 20.12 -3.30
CA PRO A 8 9.51 19.55 -3.82
C PRO A 8 9.53 18.01 -3.81
N ALA A 9 8.98 17.39 -2.76
CA ALA A 9 8.85 15.93 -2.64
C ALA A 9 7.94 15.35 -3.74
N GLU A 10 6.77 15.96 -3.93
CA GLU A 10 5.82 15.56 -4.97
C GLU A 10 6.35 15.81 -6.38
N SER A 11 7.06 16.92 -6.61
CA SER A 11 7.70 17.23 -7.89
C SER A 11 8.81 16.23 -8.24
N ARG A 12 9.53 15.72 -7.24
CA ARG A 12 10.51 14.64 -7.42
C ARG A 12 9.80 13.34 -7.82
N LEU A 13 8.71 13.00 -7.12
CA LEU A 13 7.89 11.84 -7.43
C LEU A 13 7.28 11.89 -8.83
N TRP A 14 6.75 13.05 -9.21
CA TRP A 14 6.13 13.26 -10.52
C TRP A 14 7.09 12.99 -11.67
N ARG A 15 8.33 13.49 -11.56
CA ARG A 15 9.39 13.26 -12.56
C ARG A 15 9.85 11.81 -12.60
N ALA A 16 9.95 11.16 -11.43
CA ALA A 16 10.39 9.79 -11.33
C ALA A 16 9.35 8.78 -11.85
N PHE A 17 8.05 9.12 -11.75
CA PHE A 17 6.96 8.25 -12.18
C PHE A 17 7.06 7.87 -13.66
N ALA A 18 7.30 8.84 -14.55
CA ALA A 18 7.36 8.61 -15.99
C ALA A 18 8.46 7.63 -16.41
N SER A 19 9.60 7.69 -15.72
CA SER A 19 10.75 6.81 -15.96
C SER A 19 10.73 5.52 -15.14
N GLY A 20 9.77 5.38 -14.21
CA GLY A 20 9.66 4.26 -13.27
C GLY A 20 10.78 4.22 -12.22
N THR A 21 11.49 5.33 -12.02
CA THR A 21 12.64 5.42 -11.10
C THR A 21 12.17 5.44 -9.64
N ASP A 22 12.94 4.80 -8.76
CA ASP A 22 12.65 4.75 -7.33
C ASP A 22 12.85 6.13 -6.67
N VAL A 23 11.85 6.56 -5.89
CA VAL A 23 11.97 7.70 -4.98
C VAL A 23 12.02 7.21 -3.55
N ASP A 24 13.20 7.32 -2.94
CA ASP A 24 13.42 7.02 -1.54
C ASP A 24 13.67 8.32 -0.75
N PHE A 25 12.92 8.50 0.33
CA PHE A 25 13.05 9.62 1.27
C PHE A 25 13.67 9.20 2.62
N ARG A 26 14.01 7.93 2.81
CA ARG A 26 14.72 7.45 4.00
C ARG A 26 16.13 8.05 4.08
N GLY A 27 16.68 8.18 5.28
CA GLY A 27 18.01 8.72 5.53
C GLY A 27 18.16 10.22 5.27
N THR A 28 17.06 10.93 5.01
CA THR A 28 17.06 12.40 4.79
C THR A 28 16.90 13.21 6.08
N GLY A 29 16.64 12.54 7.21
CA GLY A 29 16.56 13.17 8.53
C GLY A 29 17.93 13.68 9.00
N SER A 30 18.01 14.98 9.29
CA SER A 30 19.21 15.60 9.86
C SER A 30 19.22 15.41 11.38
N GLY A 31 19.85 14.33 11.88
CA GLY A 31 20.03 14.11 13.32
C GLY A 31 20.76 12.80 13.68
N PRO A 32 21.33 12.67 14.90
CA PRO A 32 22.18 11.54 15.30
C PRO A 32 21.44 10.20 15.50
N THR A 33 20.12 10.17 15.36
CA THR A 33 19.24 8.99 15.53
C THR A 33 18.57 8.58 14.22
N ALA A 34 19.31 8.63 13.11
CA ALA A 34 18.79 8.46 11.74
C ALA A 34 18.07 7.11 11.47
N ALA A 35 18.32 6.07 12.28
CA ALA A 35 17.66 4.78 12.14
C ALA A 35 16.25 4.74 12.76
N ASP A 36 16.05 5.35 13.93
CA ASP A 36 14.73 5.47 14.57
C ASP A 36 13.88 6.58 13.91
N SER A 37 14.52 7.56 13.25
CA SER A 37 13.81 8.65 12.55
C SER A 37 13.06 8.21 11.29
N ASP A 38 13.37 7.02 10.80
CA ASP A 38 12.79 6.47 9.59
C ASP A 38 11.69 5.44 9.88
N ASP A 39 11.44 5.03 11.12
CA ASP A 39 10.31 4.12 11.40
C ASP A 39 8.97 4.80 10.97
N PRO A 40 8.19 4.20 10.04
CA PRO A 40 6.92 4.78 9.61
C PRO A 40 5.87 4.83 10.73
N ALA A 41 6.05 4.17 11.88
CA ALA A 41 5.18 4.38 13.04
C ALA A 41 5.34 5.79 13.63
N GLY A 42 6.53 6.39 13.50
CA GLY A 42 6.76 7.81 13.78
C GLY A 42 6.37 8.74 12.62
N GLY A 43 5.84 8.20 11.52
CA GLY A 43 5.68 8.93 10.27
C GLY A 43 4.75 10.14 10.31
N ARG A 44 3.88 10.21 11.32
CA ARG A 44 3.04 11.39 11.58
C ARG A 44 3.85 12.67 11.85
N THR A 45 5.09 12.57 12.35
CA THR A 45 5.95 13.72 12.63
C THR A 45 6.84 14.11 11.44
N TRP A 46 6.74 13.40 10.32
CA TRP A 46 7.53 13.68 9.12
C TRP A 46 7.06 14.99 8.46
N GLY A 47 8.03 15.79 8.00
CA GLY A 47 7.79 17.10 7.43
C GLY A 47 7.51 17.07 5.92
N SER A 48 7.43 18.25 5.32
CA SER A 48 7.12 18.43 3.89
C SER A 48 8.15 17.83 2.95
N GLU A 49 9.38 17.57 3.42
CA GLU A 49 10.47 16.96 2.65
C GLU A 49 10.17 15.54 2.19
N ARG A 50 9.26 14.84 2.88
CA ARG A 50 8.85 13.47 2.58
C ARG A 50 7.32 13.26 2.67
N THR A 51 6.56 14.36 2.65
CA THR A 51 5.10 14.31 2.63
C THR A 51 4.58 14.41 1.21
N VAL A 52 3.67 13.50 0.85
CA VAL A 52 3.05 13.40 -0.47
C VAL A 52 1.53 13.32 -0.29
N ARG A 53 0.78 14.16 -0.99
CA ARG A 53 -0.68 14.10 -0.95
C ARG A 53 -1.20 12.88 -1.70
N ALA A 54 -2.22 12.23 -1.15
CA ALA A 54 -2.91 11.12 -1.78
C ALA A 54 -3.56 11.52 -3.12
N SER A 55 -3.98 12.78 -3.28
CA SER A 55 -4.49 13.31 -4.56
C SER A 55 -3.42 13.30 -5.65
N VAL A 56 -2.15 13.56 -5.31
CA VAL A 56 -1.02 13.50 -6.25
C VAL A 56 -0.75 12.06 -6.67
N LEU A 57 -0.71 11.14 -5.70
CA LEU A 57 -0.59 9.71 -5.98
C LEU A 57 -1.71 9.23 -6.90
N ARG A 58 -2.96 9.61 -6.60
CA ARG A 58 -4.13 9.26 -7.40
C ARG A 58 -4.00 9.76 -8.84
N SER A 59 -3.65 11.03 -9.05
CA SER A 59 -3.50 11.56 -10.41
C SER A 59 -2.35 10.92 -11.16
N LEU A 60 -1.22 10.60 -10.52
CA LEU A 60 -0.14 9.86 -11.17
C LEU A 60 -0.60 8.47 -11.63
N LEU A 61 -1.39 7.77 -10.81
CA LEU A 61 -1.85 6.42 -11.14
C LEU A 61 -2.91 6.38 -12.23
N LEU A 62 -3.74 7.43 -12.35
CA LEU A 62 -4.83 7.50 -13.34
C LEU A 62 -4.39 8.18 -14.65
N ASP A 63 -3.70 9.32 -14.54
CA ASP A 63 -3.42 10.24 -15.66
C ASP A 63 -1.94 10.69 -15.67
N GLY A 64 -1.04 9.92 -15.06
CA GLY A 64 0.36 10.29 -14.90
C GLY A 64 1.12 10.41 -16.24
N PRO A 65 2.25 11.15 -16.23
CA PRO A 65 3.08 11.33 -17.42
C PRO A 65 3.69 10.01 -17.89
N ARG A 66 3.88 9.89 -19.21
CA ARG A 66 4.52 8.75 -19.87
C ARG A 66 5.73 9.22 -20.67
N GLU A 67 6.79 8.42 -20.67
CA GLU A 67 8.01 8.64 -21.45
C GLU A 67 8.22 7.48 -22.42
N GLU A 68 8.55 7.76 -23.68
CA GLU A 68 8.76 6.75 -24.70
C GLU A 68 9.96 5.86 -24.35
N GLY A 69 9.82 4.55 -24.55
CA GLY A 69 10.85 3.57 -24.20
C GLY A 69 11.06 3.34 -22.69
N ARG A 70 10.24 3.97 -21.83
CA ARG A 70 10.23 3.76 -20.38
C ARG A 70 8.91 3.13 -19.92
N VAL A 71 8.95 2.50 -18.75
CA VAL A 71 7.77 1.93 -18.10
C VAL A 71 7.47 2.76 -16.87
N ALA A 72 6.34 3.47 -16.90
CA ALA A 72 5.92 4.25 -15.75
C ALA A 72 5.57 3.35 -14.57
N ALA A 73 5.98 3.76 -13.37
CA ALA A 73 5.71 3.04 -12.13
C ALA A 73 5.69 4.00 -10.95
N LEU A 74 4.79 3.75 -9.99
CA LEU A 74 4.81 4.46 -8.72
C LEU A 74 5.71 3.69 -7.75
N THR A 75 6.97 4.10 -7.63
CA THR A 75 7.89 3.55 -6.61
C THR A 75 8.30 4.64 -5.63
N LEU A 76 7.78 4.53 -4.41
CA LEU A 76 7.99 5.46 -3.33
C LEU A 76 8.36 4.71 -2.05
N ALA A 77 9.37 5.21 -1.34
CA ALA A 77 9.77 4.72 -0.03
C ALA A 77 9.98 5.84 0.99
N GLY A 78 9.59 5.60 2.25
CA GLY A 78 9.85 6.54 3.35
C GLY A 78 9.00 7.81 3.33
N ALA A 79 7.78 7.74 2.79
CA ALA A 79 6.91 8.90 2.64
C ALA A 79 5.72 8.90 3.60
N ARG A 80 5.31 10.09 4.04
CA ARG A 80 4.00 10.30 4.68
C ARG A 80 2.98 10.60 3.59
N VAL A 81 1.92 9.81 3.52
CA VAL A 81 0.79 10.01 2.61
C VAL A 81 -0.33 10.70 3.36
N THR A 82 -0.61 11.95 2.98
CA THR A 82 -1.68 12.77 3.59
C THR A 82 -2.94 12.75 2.75
N GLY A 83 -4.10 12.66 3.39
CA GLY A 83 -5.38 12.48 2.72
C GLY A 83 -5.66 11.01 2.36
N GLN A 84 -6.89 10.72 1.96
CA GLN A 84 -7.30 9.38 1.55
C GLN A 84 -6.90 9.05 0.10
N LEU A 85 -6.12 7.99 -0.08
CA LEU A 85 -5.85 7.42 -1.41
C LEU A 85 -7.06 6.58 -1.85
N ASP A 86 -7.94 7.21 -2.62
CA ASP A 86 -9.14 6.59 -3.18
C ASP A 86 -8.94 6.25 -4.67
N LEU A 87 -8.87 4.94 -4.95
CA LEU A 87 -8.86 4.36 -6.29
C LEU A 87 -10.03 3.40 -6.50
N GLN A 88 -11.15 3.61 -5.81
CA GLN A 88 -12.33 2.77 -5.97
C GLN A 88 -12.75 2.69 -7.44
N HIS A 89 -12.99 1.48 -7.93
CA HIS A 89 -13.34 1.17 -9.32
C HIS A 89 -12.33 1.65 -10.39
N ALA A 90 -11.14 2.11 -9.99
CA ALA A 90 -10.12 2.52 -10.94
C ALA A 90 -9.40 1.33 -11.57
N THR A 91 -8.87 1.53 -12.77
CA THR A 91 -7.90 0.62 -13.39
C THR A 91 -6.53 1.30 -13.38
N VAL A 92 -5.53 0.61 -12.81
CA VAL A 92 -4.16 1.10 -12.67
C VAL A 92 -3.22 0.09 -13.32
N ASP A 93 -2.73 0.44 -14.51
CA ASP A 93 -1.90 -0.44 -15.35
C ASP A 93 -0.40 -0.46 -14.94
N HIS A 94 -0.05 0.36 -13.95
CA HIS A 94 1.31 0.57 -13.45
C HIS A 94 1.51 -0.14 -12.10
N PRO A 95 2.70 -0.69 -11.81
CA PRO A 95 3.01 -1.22 -10.48
C PRO A 95 2.93 -0.11 -9.41
N VAL A 96 2.29 -0.42 -8.28
CA VAL A 96 2.17 0.48 -7.13
C VAL A 96 3.03 -0.05 -5.97
N ARG A 97 4.15 0.62 -5.71
CA ARG A 97 5.08 0.30 -4.63
C ARG A 97 5.20 1.48 -3.67
N LEU A 98 4.55 1.38 -2.52
CA LEU A 98 4.55 2.36 -1.43
C LEU A 98 5.14 1.67 -0.19
N ARG A 99 6.47 1.58 -0.16
CA ARG A 99 7.21 0.83 0.87
C ARG A 99 7.56 1.74 2.03
N HIS A 100 7.53 1.25 3.26
CA HIS A 100 8.03 2.02 4.41
C HIS A 100 7.35 3.40 4.54
N CYS A 101 6.07 3.49 4.17
CA CYS A 101 5.30 4.72 4.17
C CYS A 101 4.38 4.80 5.40
N HIS A 102 4.02 6.00 5.80
CA HIS A 102 2.99 6.25 6.81
C HIS A 102 1.76 6.84 6.14
N PHE A 103 0.59 6.23 6.34
CA PHE A 103 -0.68 6.75 5.82
C PHE A 103 -1.45 7.41 6.96
N ASP A 104 -1.89 8.65 6.74
CA ASP A 104 -2.76 9.34 7.70
C ASP A 104 -4.19 8.78 7.68
N GLU A 105 -4.63 8.30 6.52
CA GLU A 105 -5.98 7.76 6.29
C GLU A 105 -5.94 6.43 5.54
N ALA A 106 -6.94 5.57 5.77
CA ALA A 106 -6.96 4.24 5.18
C ALA A 106 -7.18 4.31 3.66
N PRO A 107 -6.29 3.73 2.83
CA PRO A 107 -6.49 3.67 1.38
C PRO A 107 -7.70 2.81 1.02
N ARG A 108 -8.37 3.20 -0.07
CA ARG A 108 -9.59 2.55 -0.60
C ARG A 108 -9.38 2.06 -2.03
N PHE A 109 -9.46 0.75 -2.21
CA PHE A 109 -9.30 0.06 -3.49
C PHE A 109 -10.51 -0.84 -3.82
N TYR A 110 -11.69 -0.50 -3.30
CA TYR A 110 -12.93 -1.24 -3.58
C TYR A 110 -13.14 -1.39 -5.08
N GLY A 111 -13.24 -2.63 -5.58
CA GLY A 111 -13.47 -2.91 -7.00
C GLY A 111 -12.37 -2.41 -7.96
N ALA A 112 -11.21 -1.99 -7.45
CA ALA A 112 -10.11 -1.50 -8.27
C ALA A 112 -9.42 -2.66 -9.01
N ARG A 113 -8.83 -2.38 -10.16
CA ARG A 113 -7.97 -3.31 -10.92
C ARG A 113 -6.55 -2.77 -10.89
N LEU A 114 -5.65 -3.50 -10.26
CA LEU A 114 -4.26 -3.08 -10.07
C LEU A 114 -3.34 -4.10 -10.74
N ARG A 115 -2.28 -3.62 -11.38
CA ARG A 115 -1.19 -4.51 -11.84
C ARG A 115 -0.56 -5.23 -10.65
N GLU A 116 -0.03 -4.46 -9.70
CA GLU A 116 0.63 -4.94 -8.49
C GLU A 116 0.45 -3.92 -7.38
N LEU A 117 0.38 -4.38 -6.13
CA LEU A 117 0.34 -3.51 -4.96
C LEU A 117 1.30 -4.00 -3.89
N ASN A 118 2.25 -3.15 -3.52
CA ASN A 118 3.22 -3.40 -2.47
C ASN A 118 3.18 -2.28 -1.43
N LEU A 119 2.72 -2.63 -0.22
CA LEU A 119 2.65 -1.78 0.97
C LEU A 119 3.61 -2.28 2.06
N SER A 120 4.69 -2.97 1.67
CA SER A 120 5.61 -3.59 2.63
C SER A 120 6.20 -2.55 3.57
N GLU A 121 6.36 -2.92 4.84
CA GLU A 121 6.96 -2.08 5.90
C GLU A 121 6.19 -0.78 6.19
N SER A 122 5.01 -0.57 5.59
CA SER A 122 4.23 0.65 5.78
C SER A 122 3.33 0.55 7.02
N VAL A 123 2.95 1.71 7.57
CA VAL A 123 1.97 1.85 8.65
C VAL A 123 0.71 2.47 8.06
N LEU A 124 -0.42 1.79 8.23
CA LEU A 124 -1.72 2.22 7.72
C LEU A 124 -2.80 2.10 8.80
N PRO A 125 -3.77 3.01 8.87
CA PRO A 125 -4.90 2.91 9.81
C PRO A 125 -5.93 1.85 9.37
N GLY A 126 -5.71 1.15 8.26
CA GLY A 126 -6.58 0.12 7.71
C GLY A 126 -6.38 -0.03 6.20
N LEU A 127 -7.09 -0.97 5.59
CA LEU A 127 -7.09 -1.19 4.15
C LEU A 127 -8.48 -1.64 3.69
N ILE A 128 -9.12 -0.88 2.81
CA ILE A 128 -10.46 -1.19 2.31
C ILE A 128 -10.38 -1.58 0.84
N SER A 129 -10.36 -2.89 0.57
CA SER A 129 -10.06 -3.44 -0.76
C SER A 129 -10.99 -4.60 -1.11
N HIS A 130 -12.29 -4.48 -0.81
CA HIS A 130 -13.25 -5.51 -1.21
C HIS A 130 -13.33 -5.59 -2.74
N ALA A 131 -13.45 -6.81 -3.27
CA ALA A 131 -13.53 -7.06 -4.72
C ALA A 131 -12.38 -6.44 -5.54
N VAL A 132 -11.23 -6.14 -4.91
CA VAL A 132 -10.04 -5.68 -5.64
C VAL A 132 -9.52 -6.81 -6.53
N ARG A 133 -9.08 -6.47 -7.74
CA ARG A 133 -8.38 -7.38 -8.64
C ARG A 133 -6.91 -6.99 -8.72
N VAL A 134 -6.02 -7.93 -8.46
CA VAL A 134 -4.58 -7.72 -8.58
C VAL A 134 -4.01 -8.76 -9.55
N GLU A 135 -3.46 -8.30 -10.67
CA GLU A 135 -2.94 -9.19 -11.72
C GLU A 135 -1.65 -9.89 -11.33
N GLY A 136 -0.80 -9.22 -10.56
CA GLY A 136 0.42 -9.77 -10.00
C GLY A 136 0.22 -10.14 -8.54
N VAL A 137 1.01 -9.52 -7.67
CA VAL A 137 1.05 -9.84 -6.24
C VAL A 137 0.49 -8.71 -5.39
N LEU A 138 -0.14 -9.08 -4.26
CA LEU A 138 -0.43 -8.17 -3.17
C LEU A 138 0.56 -8.44 -2.04
N ARG A 139 1.44 -7.47 -1.76
CA ARG A 139 2.47 -7.59 -0.74
C ARG A 139 2.24 -6.63 0.41
N LEU A 140 1.99 -7.17 1.59
CA LEU A 140 1.82 -6.47 2.86
C LEU A 140 2.90 -6.90 3.89
N THR A 141 4.01 -7.46 3.41
CA THR A 141 5.13 -7.96 4.24
C THR A 141 5.59 -6.92 5.25
N ARG A 142 5.61 -7.28 6.54
CA ARG A 142 5.99 -6.40 7.67
C ARG A 142 5.20 -5.09 7.75
N ALA A 143 4.04 -5.00 7.10
CA ALA A 143 3.14 -3.86 7.26
C ALA A 143 2.49 -3.90 8.65
N ARG A 144 2.19 -2.72 9.19
CA ARG A 144 1.48 -2.53 10.46
C ARG A 144 0.16 -1.85 10.18
N PHE A 145 -0.92 -2.46 10.66
CA PHE A 145 -2.27 -1.94 10.54
C PHE A 145 -2.84 -1.64 11.91
N ASP A 146 -3.24 -0.39 12.12
CA ASP A 146 -3.93 0.06 13.35
C ASP A 146 -5.46 -0.08 13.24
N GLY A 147 -5.91 -0.73 12.16
CA GLY A 147 -7.31 -0.99 11.86
C GLY A 147 -7.48 -2.21 10.96
N MET A 148 -8.70 -2.40 10.47
CA MET A 148 -9.06 -3.62 9.76
C MET A 148 -8.48 -3.68 8.34
N VAL A 149 -8.08 -4.88 7.93
CA VAL A 149 -7.71 -5.21 6.55
C VAL A 149 -8.86 -5.97 5.90
N ARG A 150 -9.48 -5.35 4.90
CA ARG A 150 -10.64 -5.87 4.18
C ARG A 150 -10.27 -6.23 2.75
N LEU A 151 -10.23 -7.53 2.47
CA LEU A 151 -9.93 -8.14 1.17
C LEU A 151 -11.01 -9.15 0.78
N ALA A 152 -12.24 -8.98 1.28
CA ALA A 152 -13.34 -9.88 0.94
C ALA A 152 -13.68 -9.77 -0.56
N GLY A 153 -13.79 -10.92 -1.23
CA GLY A 153 -13.99 -11.03 -2.67
C GLY A 153 -12.77 -10.61 -3.50
N ALA A 154 -11.60 -10.39 -2.90
CA ALA A 154 -10.41 -10.01 -3.65
C ALA A 154 -9.97 -11.15 -4.58
N GLU A 155 -9.64 -10.82 -5.83
CA GLU A 155 -9.08 -11.74 -6.82
C GLU A 155 -7.62 -11.35 -7.03
N ILE A 156 -6.69 -12.21 -6.61
CA ILE A 156 -5.25 -11.98 -6.77
C ILE A 156 -4.72 -13.13 -7.60
N THR A 157 -4.29 -12.86 -8.84
CA THR A 157 -3.79 -13.91 -9.73
C THR A 157 -2.48 -14.51 -9.19
N GLY A 158 -1.63 -13.68 -8.58
CA GLY A 158 -0.42 -14.14 -7.89
C GLY A 158 -0.65 -14.48 -6.41
N SER A 159 0.39 -14.27 -5.61
CA SER A 159 0.39 -14.58 -4.18
C SER A 159 0.01 -13.38 -3.32
N LEU A 160 -0.58 -13.66 -2.15
CA LEU A 160 -0.79 -12.72 -1.06
C LEU A 160 0.31 -12.92 -0.01
N TYR A 161 1.14 -11.91 0.21
CA TYR A 161 2.21 -11.94 1.20
C TYR A 161 1.82 -11.09 2.43
N LEU A 162 1.73 -11.75 3.58
CA LEU A 162 1.44 -11.22 4.92
C LEU A 162 2.56 -11.53 5.93
N GLU A 163 3.74 -11.93 5.44
CA GLU A 163 4.88 -12.28 6.28
C GLU A 163 5.23 -11.15 7.26
N GLY A 164 5.25 -11.46 8.55
CA GLY A 164 5.54 -10.50 9.62
C GLY A 164 4.56 -9.32 9.71
N THR A 165 3.42 -9.36 9.02
CA THR A 165 2.39 -8.32 9.11
C THR A 165 1.80 -8.30 10.52
N ARG A 166 1.52 -7.10 11.04
CA ARG A 166 0.84 -6.90 12.32
C ARG A 166 -0.46 -6.16 12.12
N ILE A 167 -1.56 -6.70 12.66
CA ILE A 167 -2.89 -6.08 12.60
C ILE A 167 -3.41 -5.93 14.03
N GLU A 168 -3.41 -4.69 14.52
CA GLU A 168 -3.90 -4.30 15.84
C GLU A 168 -5.09 -3.36 15.66
N ALA A 169 -6.30 -3.90 15.84
CA ALA A 169 -7.53 -3.12 15.70
C ALA A 169 -8.38 -3.28 16.98
N PRO A 170 -7.91 -2.70 18.12
CA PRO A 170 -8.45 -2.98 19.45
C PRO A 170 -9.91 -2.57 19.62
N ASP A 171 -10.33 -1.53 18.90
CA ASP A 171 -11.66 -0.92 19.05
C ASP A 171 -12.67 -1.39 17.99
N THR A 172 -12.35 -2.45 17.23
CA THR A 172 -13.22 -2.94 16.15
C THR A 172 -14.01 -4.18 16.51
N GLU A 173 -15.31 -4.12 16.26
CA GLU A 173 -16.18 -5.29 16.24
C GLU A 173 -16.01 -6.05 14.92
N GLY A 174 -15.70 -7.35 15.03
CA GLY A 174 -15.58 -8.26 13.90
C GLY A 174 -14.14 -8.67 13.56
N PRO A 175 -13.94 -9.39 12.45
CA PRO A 175 -12.63 -9.91 12.09
C PRO A 175 -11.69 -8.77 11.65
N VAL A 176 -10.44 -8.81 12.09
CA VAL A 176 -9.42 -7.79 11.80
C VAL A 176 -8.77 -7.99 10.43
N LEU A 177 -8.75 -9.24 9.95
CA LEU A 177 -8.39 -9.60 8.57
C LEU A 177 -9.56 -10.35 7.93
N GLN A 178 -10.12 -9.79 6.86
CA GLN A 178 -11.18 -10.40 6.09
C GLN A 178 -10.70 -10.79 4.70
N LEU A 179 -10.77 -12.07 4.39
CA LEU A 179 -10.45 -12.69 3.11
C LEU A 179 -11.62 -13.56 2.62
N ASN A 180 -12.85 -13.27 3.08
CA ASN A 180 -14.04 -14.04 2.68
C ASN A 180 -14.18 -14.04 1.15
N GLN A 181 -14.40 -15.20 0.54
CA GLN A 181 -14.54 -15.33 -0.92
C GLN A 181 -13.32 -14.79 -1.72
N ALA A 182 -12.15 -14.62 -1.09
CA ALA A 182 -10.95 -14.23 -1.81
C ALA A 182 -10.46 -15.41 -2.67
N VAL A 183 -9.97 -15.11 -3.87
CA VAL A 183 -9.40 -16.09 -4.81
C VAL A 183 -7.93 -15.74 -5.02
N LEU A 184 -7.03 -16.65 -4.63
CA LEU A 184 -5.59 -16.51 -4.80
C LEU A 184 -5.10 -17.54 -5.82
N GLY A 185 -4.55 -17.08 -6.93
CA GLY A 185 -4.06 -17.93 -8.01
C GLY A 185 -2.73 -18.61 -7.70
N ALA A 186 -1.99 -18.13 -6.69
CA ALA A 186 -0.79 -18.77 -6.17
C ALA A 186 -0.89 -18.97 -4.65
N ASP A 187 0.07 -18.45 -3.87
CA ASP A 187 0.21 -18.77 -2.45
C ASP A 187 -0.44 -17.73 -1.52
N LEU A 188 -0.92 -18.20 -0.36
CA LEU A 188 -1.11 -17.38 0.82
C LEU A 188 0.12 -17.57 1.74
N TRP A 189 0.98 -16.56 1.81
CA TRP A 189 2.22 -16.61 2.58
C TRP A 189 2.17 -15.64 3.75
N ALA A 190 1.92 -16.14 4.96
CA ALA A 190 1.71 -15.35 6.16
C ALA A 190 2.59 -15.73 7.38
N PRO A 191 3.82 -16.28 7.24
CA PRO A 191 4.61 -16.64 8.42
C PRO A 191 4.89 -15.41 9.29
N GLY A 192 4.65 -15.55 10.59
CA GLY A 192 4.83 -14.47 11.55
C GLY A 192 3.73 -13.40 11.50
N LEU A 193 2.61 -13.65 10.80
CA LEU A 193 1.41 -12.80 10.87
C LEU A 193 0.92 -12.74 12.32
N SER A 194 0.81 -11.53 12.85
CA SER A 194 0.31 -11.26 14.20
C SER A 194 -0.98 -10.46 14.13
N THR A 195 -2.05 -10.97 14.74
CA THR A 195 -3.35 -10.28 14.76
C THR A 195 -3.91 -10.23 16.17
N ARG A 196 -4.48 -9.09 16.56
CA ARG A 196 -5.29 -8.95 17.77
C ARG A 196 -6.76 -8.91 17.37
N GLY A 197 -7.35 -10.09 17.14
CA GLY A 197 -8.73 -10.26 16.75
C GLY A 197 -8.91 -11.47 15.83
N THR A 198 -10.09 -11.61 15.23
CA THR A 198 -10.38 -12.78 14.38
C THR A 198 -9.87 -12.59 12.95
N VAL A 199 -9.27 -13.63 12.37
CA VAL A 199 -9.05 -13.72 10.91
C VAL A 199 -10.17 -14.53 10.29
N ARG A 200 -10.76 -14.06 9.18
CA ARG A 200 -11.86 -14.75 8.50
C ARG A 200 -11.55 -14.98 7.03
N LEU A 201 -11.61 -16.24 6.61
CA LEU A 201 -11.29 -16.75 5.27
C LEU A 201 -12.48 -17.52 4.67
N THR A 202 -13.71 -17.21 5.08
CA THR A 202 -14.88 -18.02 4.71
C THR A 202 -15.08 -18.04 3.19
N GLY A 203 -14.99 -19.23 2.59
CA GLY A 203 -15.10 -19.42 1.13
C GLY A 203 -13.91 -18.90 0.34
N ALA A 204 -12.78 -18.61 0.97
CA ALA A 204 -11.55 -18.30 0.26
C ALA A 204 -11.04 -19.53 -0.51
N SER A 205 -10.45 -19.30 -1.68
CA SER A 205 -9.80 -20.32 -2.51
C SER A 205 -8.34 -19.92 -2.72
N VAL A 206 -7.43 -20.87 -2.51
CA VAL A 206 -5.99 -20.70 -2.74
C VAL A 206 -5.54 -21.88 -3.58
N THR A 207 -5.02 -21.61 -4.78
CA THR A 207 -4.54 -22.66 -5.70
C THR A 207 -3.23 -23.26 -5.22
N GLY A 208 -2.33 -22.43 -4.68
CA GLY A 208 -1.03 -22.82 -4.19
C GLY A 208 -1.03 -23.19 -2.70
N THR A 209 0.06 -22.87 -2.04
CA THR A 209 0.28 -23.21 -0.63
C THR A 209 -0.34 -22.17 0.29
N VAL A 210 -0.86 -22.64 1.42
CA VAL A 210 -1.22 -21.80 2.56
C VAL A 210 -0.18 -22.02 3.66
N ASN A 211 0.59 -20.98 3.98
CA ASN A 211 1.55 -20.96 5.10
C ASN A 211 1.15 -19.85 6.07
N LEU A 212 0.85 -20.20 7.33
CA LEU A 212 0.35 -19.29 8.37
C LEU A 212 1.33 -19.20 9.54
#